data_AF-A0A7C3B5H4-F1
#
_entry.id   AF-A0A7C3B5H4-F1
#
_cell.length_a   1.000
_cell.length_b   1.000
_cell.length_c   1.000
_cell.angle_alpha   90.00
_cell.angle_beta   90.00
_cell.angle_gamma   90.00
#
_symmetry.space_group_name_H-M   'P 1'
#
loop_
_entity.id
_entity.type
_entity.pdbx_description
1 polymer ?
#
loop_
_entity_poly.entity_id
_entity_poly.type
_entity_poly.pdbx_seq_one_letter_code
_entity_poly.pdbx_strand_id
1 'polypeptide(L)'
;MNLWESPPFEPYIRDGKLYGRGSSDNKGNITNRLFAIDSLLTALADLPCTIKFLIEGEEEISSENLEAFVEGNVNLNRADACIWEFGGVDHRERPTQYLRLCGICYIELEVETASMDVHSGLGGSIIPNAAWRLICALNSLKVPNEKIQLPGFYDKVKLPSEQDRDDMCELPDMA
;
A
#
# COMPACT_ATOMS: atom_id res chain seq x y z
N MET A 1 -13.67 -11.91 -14.40
CA MET A 1 -12.57 -11.66 -15.36
C MET A 1 -12.91 -10.66 -16.47
N ASN A 2 -14.11 -10.07 -16.51
CA ASN A 2 -14.50 -9.08 -17.55
C ASN A 2 -14.47 -7.62 -17.05
N LEU A 3 -13.64 -7.32 -16.05
CA LEU A 3 -13.56 -5.95 -15.49
C LEU A 3 -12.54 -5.07 -16.23
N TRP A 4 -11.76 -5.65 -17.15
CA TRP A 4 -10.74 -4.94 -17.92
C TRP A 4 -11.19 -4.78 -19.37
N GLU A 5 -11.08 -3.56 -19.89
CA GLU A 5 -11.36 -3.23 -21.30
C GLU A 5 -10.19 -3.58 -22.25
N SER A 6 -8.98 -3.77 -21.71
CA SER A 6 -7.79 -4.24 -22.41
C SER A 6 -7.05 -5.26 -21.53
N PRO A 7 -6.32 -6.24 -22.08
CA PRO A 7 -5.61 -7.22 -21.26
C PRO A 7 -4.68 -6.53 -20.25
N PRO A 8 -4.68 -6.93 -18.96
CA PRO A 8 -3.98 -6.19 -17.91
C PRO A 8 -2.47 -6.11 -18.13
N PHE A 9 -1.88 -7.08 -18.83
CA PHE A 9 -0.43 -7.13 -19.10
C PHE A 9 -0.05 -6.69 -20.52
N GLU A 10 -1.00 -6.09 -21.25
CA GLU A 10 -0.78 -5.49 -22.56
C GLU A 10 -1.13 -3.99 -22.45
N PRO A 11 -0.15 -3.12 -22.13
CA PRO A 11 -0.41 -1.71 -21.87
C PRO A 11 -1.08 -1.03 -23.08
N TYR A 12 -2.15 -0.28 -22.82
CA TYR A 12 -2.93 0.38 -23.85
C TYR A 12 -3.29 1.82 -23.45
N ILE A 13 -3.16 2.76 -24.38
CA ILE A 13 -3.46 4.18 -24.14
C ILE A 13 -4.90 4.47 -24.56
N ARG A 14 -5.70 5.05 -23.66
CA ARG A 14 -7.05 5.58 -23.93
C ARG A 14 -7.18 6.96 -23.30
N ASP A 15 -7.70 7.92 -24.06
CA ASP A 15 -7.95 9.30 -23.60
C ASP A 15 -6.74 9.93 -22.88
N GLY A 16 -5.54 9.67 -23.44
CA GLY A 16 -4.27 10.17 -22.88
C GLY A 16 -3.76 9.44 -21.63
N LYS A 17 -4.42 8.37 -21.18
CA LYS A 17 -4.05 7.58 -19.99
C LYS A 17 -3.55 6.19 -20.37
N LEU A 18 -2.50 5.73 -19.69
CA LEU A 18 -1.91 4.40 -19.90
C LEU A 18 -2.54 3.36 -18.95
N TYR A 19 -3.28 2.42 -19.52
CA TYR A 19 -3.93 1.33 -18.79
C TYR A 19 -3.07 0.06 -18.87
N GLY A 20 -2.67 -0.47 -17.72
CA GLY A 20 -1.97 -1.74 -17.58
C GLY A 20 -1.64 -2.03 -16.11
N ARG A 21 -1.61 -3.30 -15.72
CA ARG A 21 -1.20 -3.74 -14.39
C ARG A 21 0.22 -3.28 -14.12
N GLY A 22 0.34 -2.46 -13.08
CA GLY A 22 1.57 -1.87 -12.61
C GLY A 22 2.03 -0.62 -13.36
N SER A 23 1.19 -0.04 -14.23
CA SER A 23 1.50 1.25 -14.87
C SER A 23 1.69 2.35 -13.83
N SER A 24 0.80 2.45 -12.84
CA SER A 24 0.95 3.39 -11.72
C SER A 24 1.75 2.81 -10.56
N ASP A 25 1.66 1.50 -10.32
CA ASP A 25 2.20 0.85 -9.13
C ASP A 25 3.06 -0.38 -9.46
N ASN A 26 4.39 -0.28 -9.58
CA ASN A 26 5.20 0.95 -9.49
C ASN A 26 6.07 1.19 -10.73
N LYS A 27 5.81 0.47 -11.83
CA LYS A 27 6.68 0.50 -13.01
C LYS A 27 6.77 1.89 -13.64
N GLY A 28 5.65 2.62 -13.69
CA GLY A 28 5.64 3.99 -14.22
C GLY A 28 6.53 4.94 -13.41
N ASN A 29 6.51 4.86 -12.08
CA ASN A 29 7.36 5.70 -11.22
C ASN A 29 8.84 5.40 -11.43
N ILE A 30 9.22 4.12 -11.51
CA ILE A 30 10.59 3.70 -11.82
C ILE A 30 11.02 4.24 -13.18
N THR A 31 10.20 4.03 -14.22
CA THR A 31 10.49 4.49 -15.57
C THR A 31 10.57 6.01 -15.67
N ASN A 32 9.70 6.75 -14.98
CA ASN A 32 9.71 8.21 -14.96
C ASN A 32 11.00 8.77 -14.35
N ARG A 33 11.52 8.15 -13.28
CA ARG A 33 12.80 8.54 -12.67
C ARG A 33 13.97 8.33 -13.63
N LEU A 34 13.97 7.23 -14.38
CA LEU A 34 14.99 6.97 -15.40
C LEU A 34 14.95 8.04 -16.52
N PHE A 35 13.77 8.40 -17.02
CA PHE A 35 13.63 9.46 -18.01
C PHE A 35 14.03 10.85 -17.49
N ALA A 36 13.77 11.14 -16.21
CA ALA A 36 14.22 12.38 -15.58
C ALA A 36 15.76 12.47 -15.55
N ILE A 37 16.44 11.36 -15.20
CA ILE A 37 17.91 11.29 -15.21
C ILE A 37 18.46 11.48 -16.62
N ASP A 38 17.88 10.80 -17.61
CA ASP A 38 18.29 10.93 -19.02
C ASP A 38 18.15 12.38 -19.53
N SER A 39 17.05 13.04 -19.15
CA SER A 39 16.81 14.45 -19.46
C SER A 39 17.83 15.37 -18.80
N LEU A 40 18.18 15.11 -17.53
CA LEU A 40 19.20 15.89 -16.81
C LEU A 40 20.60 15.70 -17.40
N LEU A 41 20.99 14.48 -17.75
CA LEU A 41 22.27 14.21 -18.38
C LEU A 41 22.39 14.90 -19.75
N THR A 42 21.31 14.88 -20.52
CA THR A 42 21.24 15.60 -21.81
C THR A 42 21.41 17.11 -21.61
N ALA A 43 20.82 17.68 -20.56
CA ALA A 43 20.86 19.11 -20.29
C ALA A 43 22.14 19.59 -19.59
N LEU A 44 22.72 18.77 -18.71
CA LEU A 44 23.75 19.20 -17.74
C LEU A 44 25.12 18.54 -17.95
N ALA A 45 25.30 17.70 -18.97
CA ALA A 45 26.51 16.88 -19.23
C ALA A 45 26.88 15.87 -18.12
N ASP A 46 26.56 16.17 -16.86
CA ASP A 46 26.68 15.28 -15.71
C ASP A 46 25.60 15.57 -14.66
N LEU A 47 25.39 14.64 -13.72
CA LEU A 47 24.43 14.79 -12.64
C LEU A 47 25.00 15.63 -11.48
N PRO A 48 24.17 16.46 -10.82
CA PRO A 48 24.63 17.28 -9.70
C PRO A 48 24.89 16.48 -8.42
N CYS A 49 24.51 15.20 -8.39
CA CYS A 49 24.72 14.29 -7.27
C CYS A 49 24.79 12.84 -7.74
N THR A 50 25.34 11.99 -6.88
CA THR A 50 25.30 10.53 -7.07
C THR A 50 23.89 10.01 -6.80
N ILE A 51 23.33 9.27 -7.76
CA ILE A 51 22.02 8.62 -7.62
C ILE A 51 22.23 7.12 -7.40
N LYS A 52 21.57 6.57 -6.39
CA LYS A 52 21.51 5.12 -6.13
C LYS A 52 20.06 4.65 -6.29
N PHE A 53 19.87 3.58 -7.05
CA PHE A 53 18.59 2.89 -7.14
C PHE A 53 18.63 1.66 -6.24
N LEU A 54 17.68 1.57 -5.31
CA LEU A 54 17.31 0.35 -4.61
C LEU A 54 15.93 -0.02 -5.15
N ILE A 55 15.86 -1.10 -5.92
CA ILE A 55 14.62 -1.61 -6.54
C ILE A 55 14.47 -3.05 -6.10
N GLU A 56 13.30 -3.40 -5.62
CA GLU A 56 12.96 -4.72 -5.10
C GLU A 56 11.66 -5.21 -5.75
N GLY A 57 11.29 -6.48 -5.53
CA GLY A 57 10.21 -7.16 -6.27
C GLY A 57 9.14 -7.79 -5.39
N GLU A 58 9.21 -7.57 -4.08
CA GLU A 58 8.43 -8.20 -3.03
C GLU A 58 7.49 -7.19 -2.32
N GLU A 59 7.41 -5.93 -2.74
CA GLU A 59 6.59 -4.89 -2.09
C GLU A 59 5.12 -5.35 -1.92
N GLU A 60 4.55 -5.91 -2.97
CA GLU A 60 3.17 -6.43 -3.00
C GLU A 60 2.96 -7.70 -2.14
N ILE A 61 4.04 -8.25 -1.58
CA ILE A 61 4.05 -9.35 -0.61
C ILE A 61 4.74 -8.95 0.70
N SER A 62 4.75 -7.65 1.03
CA SER A 62 5.27 -7.08 2.28
C SER A 62 6.81 -7.01 2.41
N SER A 63 7.54 -7.07 1.30
CA SER A 63 8.99 -6.84 1.25
C SER A 63 9.80 -7.71 2.23
N GLU A 64 9.42 -8.99 2.39
CA GLU A 64 9.92 -9.86 3.47
C GLU A 64 11.44 -9.87 3.62
N ASN A 65 12.19 -9.78 2.52
CA ASN A 65 13.66 -9.85 2.54
C ASN A 65 14.35 -8.47 2.54
N LEU A 66 13.61 -7.37 2.37
CA LEU A 66 14.18 -6.05 2.19
C LEU A 66 14.89 -5.55 3.46
N GLU A 67 14.30 -5.76 4.63
CA GLU A 67 14.89 -5.33 5.91
C GLU A 67 16.26 -5.96 6.13
N ALA A 68 16.35 -7.29 6.02
CA ALA A 68 17.60 -8.03 6.17
C ALA A 68 18.65 -7.61 5.13
N PHE A 69 18.23 -7.33 3.88
CA PHE A 69 19.13 -6.81 2.85
C PHE A 69 19.69 -5.44 3.22
N VAL A 70 18.84 -4.52 3.68
CA VAL A 70 19.26 -3.15 4.03
C VAL A 70 20.24 -3.15 5.19
N GLU A 71 19.92 -3.90 6.25
CA GLU A 71 20.78 -4.06 7.44
C GLU A 71 22.10 -4.76 7.13
N GLY A 72 22.10 -5.78 6.27
CA GLY A 72 23.30 -6.49 5.86
C GLY A 72 24.23 -5.68 4.95
N ASN A 73 23.72 -4.64 4.29
CA ASN A 73 24.43 -3.89 3.24
C ASN A 73 24.52 -2.39 3.50
N VAL A 74 24.63 -1.95 4.77
CA VAL A 74 24.65 -0.52 5.16
C VAL A 74 25.60 0.34 4.31
N ASN A 75 26.81 -0.15 4.02
CA ASN A 75 27.79 0.61 3.21
C ASN A 75 27.33 0.83 1.77
N LEU A 76 26.64 -0.16 1.18
CA LEU A 76 26.06 -0.05 -0.16
C LEU A 76 24.90 0.95 -0.15
N ASN A 77 24.05 0.88 0.88
CA ASN A 77 22.81 1.65 0.99
C ASN A 77 23.00 3.07 1.56
N ARG A 78 24.20 3.41 2.07
CA ARG A 78 24.47 4.74 2.63
C ARG A 78 24.21 5.86 1.61
N ALA A 79 23.34 6.80 1.96
CA ALA A 79 23.00 7.98 1.17
C ALA A 79 22.66 9.15 2.10
N ASP A 80 22.76 10.38 1.60
CA ASP A 80 22.43 11.59 2.36
C ASP A 80 20.92 11.84 2.44
N ALA A 81 20.16 11.30 1.48
CA ALA A 81 18.71 11.36 1.44
C ALA A 81 18.13 10.12 0.75
N CYS A 82 16.89 9.78 1.08
CA CYS A 82 16.10 8.74 0.43
C CYS A 82 14.80 9.38 -0.08
N ILE A 83 14.46 9.10 -1.34
CA ILE A 83 13.20 9.53 -1.95
C ILE A 83 12.43 8.27 -2.30
N TRP A 84 11.26 8.11 -1.69
CA TRP A 84 10.35 7.00 -1.97
C TRP A 84 9.25 7.44 -2.93
N GLU A 85 8.71 6.51 -3.72
CA GLU A 85 7.68 6.71 -4.78
C GLU A 85 6.26 6.98 -4.25
N PHE A 86 6.14 7.74 -3.16
CA PHE A 86 4.84 8.07 -2.58
C PHE A 86 4.51 9.54 -2.74
N GLY A 87 3.33 9.81 -3.30
CA GLY A 87 2.85 11.12 -3.71
C GLY A 87 1.98 10.96 -4.95
N GLY A 88 1.54 12.07 -5.50
CA GLY A 88 0.72 12.05 -6.69
C GLY A 88 0.25 13.43 -7.10
N VAL A 89 -0.62 13.48 -8.10
CA VAL A 89 -1.34 14.69 -8.47
C VAL A 89 -2.80 14.53 -8.06
N ASP A 90 -3.37 15.57 -7.46
CA ASP A 90 -4.79 15.58 -7.13
C ASP A 90 -5.65 15.82 -8.39
N HIS A 91 -6.99 15.82 -8.23
CA HIS A 91 -7.94 16.07 -9.32
C HIS A 91 -7.82 17.47 -9.96
N ARG A 92 -7.01 18.36 -9.39
CA ARG A 92 -6.72 19.71 -9.87
C ARG A 92 -5.29 19.84 -10.40
N GLU A 93 -4.62 18.72 -10.66
CA GLU A 93 -3.24 18.66 -11.16
C GLU A 93 -2.21 19.24 -10.19
N ARG A 94 -2.51 19.29 -8.89
CA ARG A 94 -1.56 19.78 -7.88
C ARG A 94 -0.71 18.62 -7.36
N PRO A 95 0.63 18.73 -7.42
CA PRO A 95 1.51 17.74 -6.82
C PRO A 95 1.33 17.68 -5.30
N THR A 96 1.32 16.47 -4.79
CA THR A 96 1.27 16.14 -3.36
C THR A 96 2.41 15.19 -3.03
N GLN A 97 2.99 15.38 -1.86
CA GLN A 97 4.09 14.56 -1.35
C GLN A 97 3.71 14.04 0.02
N TYR A 98 3.84 12.73 0.22
CA TYR A 98 3.62 12.15 1.53
C TYR A 98 4.92 12.19 2.34
N LEU A 99 4.79 12.60 3.61
CA LEU A 99 5.91 12.64 4.55
C LEU A 99 5.95 11.40 5.45
N ARG A 100 4.81 10.71 5.59
CA ARG A 100 4.63 9.52 6.44
C ARG A 100 3.54 8.64 5.86
N LEU A 101 3.62 7.36 6.19
CA LEU A 101 2.64 6.33 5.85
C LEU A 101 2.18 5.63 7.13
N CYS A 102 0.98 5.08 7.11
CA CYS A 102 0.53 4.18 8.17
C CYS A 102 1.27 2.85 8.06
N GLY A 103 1.62 2.27 9.20
CA GLY A 103 2.01 0.86 9.24
C GLY A 103 0.83 -0.06 8.93
N ILE A 104 1.12 -1.29 8.53
CA ILE A 104 0.13 -2.34 8.29
C ILE A 104 0.39 -3.52 9.21
N CYS A 105 -0.68 -4.14 9.71
CA CYS A 105 -0.63 -5.41 10.42
C CYS A 105 -1.67 -6.32 9.75
N TYR A 106 -1.18 -7.37 9.11
CA TYR A 106 -2.01 -8.37 8.46
C TYR A 106 -2.17 -9.58 9.38
N ILE A 107 -3.39 -10.07 9.54
CA ILE A 107 -3.68 -11.28 10.32
C ILE A 107 -4.56 -12.22 9.50
N GLU A 108 -4.32 -13.51 9.64
CA GLU A 108 -5.19 -14.56 9.12
C GLU A 108 -5.94 -15.22 10.28
N LEU A 109 -7.25 -15.37 10.12
CA LEU A 109 -8.12 -16.01 11.10
C LEU A 109 -8.65 -17.32 10.50
N GLU A 110 -8.20 -18.44 11.06
CA GLU A 110 -8.63 -19.77 10.64
C GLU A 110 -9.59 -20.39 11.68
N VAL A 111 -10.64 -21.05 11.20
CA VAL A 111 -11.58 -21.80 12.04
C VAL A 111 -11.88 -23.13 11.38
N GLU A 112 -11.51 -24.22 12.04
CA GLU A 112 -11.90 -25.57 11.65
C GLU A 112 -12.98 -26.11 12.61
N THR A 113 -14.09 -26.63 12.08
CA THR A 113 -15.18 -27.21 12.89
C THR A 113 -15.53 -28.65 12.56
N ALA A 114 -15.10 -29.14 11.40
CA ALA A 114 -15.27 -30.52 10.96
C ALA A 114 -14.09 -30.90 10.07
N SER A 115 -13.72 -32.18 10.06
CA SER A 115 -12.61 -32.69 9.24
C SER A 115 -12.94 -32.81 7.74
N MET A 116 -14.14 -32.42 7.33
CA MET A 116 -14.63 -32.42 5.94
C MET A 116 -15.84 -31.50 5.78
N ASP A 117 -16.15 -31.11 4.55
CA ASP A 117 -17.39 -30.41 4.23
C ASP A 117 -18.62 -31.28 4.55
N VAL A 118 -19.65 -30.63 5.10
CA VAL A 118 -20.88 -31.30 5.54
C VAL A 118 -22.07 -30.79 4.75
N HIS A 119 -22.93 -31.70 4.27
CA HIS A 119 -24.19 -31.35 3.64
C HIS A 119 -25.07 -30.53 4.61
N SER A 120 -25.40 -29.30 4.21
CA SER A 120 -26.08 -28.32 5.09
C SER A 120 -27.42 -28.81 5.63
N GLY A 121 -28.19 -29.58 4.85
CA GLY A 121 -29.45 -30.16 5.30
C GLY A 121 -29.33 -31.30 6.31
N LEU A 122 -28.19 -32.00 6.37
CA LEU A 122 -27.97 -33.14 7.27
C LEU A 122 -27.27 -32.73 8.56
N GLY A 123 -26.25 -31.87 8.44
CA GLY A 123 -25.42 -31.47 9.59
C GLY A 123 -25.56 -30.00 9.99
N GLY A 124 -26.29 -29.17 9.23
CA GLY A 124 -26.31 -27.72 9.45
C GLY A 124 -26.90 -27.26 10.80
N SER A 125 -27.70 -28.09 11.45
CA SER A 125 -28.23 -27.84 12.80
C SER A 125 -27.49 -28.60 13.92
N ILE A 126 -26.55 -29.49 13.57
CA ILE A 126 -25.89 -30.40 14.52
C ILE A 126 -24.41 -30.01 14.70
N ILE A 127 -23.74 -29.62 13.62
CA ILE A 127 -22.32 -29.34 13.60
C ILE A 127 -22.10 -27.82 13.62
N PRO A 128 -21.22 -27.29 14.48
CA PRO A 128 -20.86 -25.87 14.45
C PRO A 128 -20.35 -25.46 13.07
N ASN A 129 -20.85 -24.34 12.55
CA ASN A 129 -20.44 -23.85 11.25
C ASN A 129 -19.26 -22.88 11.38
N ALA A 130 -18.13 -23.21 10.74
CA ALA A 130 -16.91 -22.40 10.77
C ALA A 130 -17.13 -20.96 10.24
N ALA A 131 -17.89 -20.80 9.15
CA ALA A 131 -18.17 -19.48 8.57
C ALA A 131 -18.93 -18.58 9.55
N TRP A 132 -19.93 -19.12 10.26
CA TRP A 132 -20.65 -18.36 11.29
C TRP A 132 -19.74 -17.96 12.46
N ARG A 133 -18.81 -18.83 12.88
CA ARG A 133 -17.82 -18.48 13.91
C ARG A 133 -16.89 -17.35 13.45
N LEU A 134 -16.43 -17.40 12.20
CA LEU A 134 -15.58 -16.36 11.62
C LEU A 134 -16.32 -15.02 11.52
N ILE A 135 -17.59 -15.03 11.10
CA ILE A 135 -18.44 -13.83 11.09
C ILE A 135 -18.55 -13.23 12.49
N CYS A 136 -18.83 -14.05 13.51
CA CYS A 136 -18.90 -13.59 14.90
C CYS A 136 -17.57 -12.98 15.38
N ALA A 137 -16.43 -13.60 15.04
CA ALA A 137 -15.10 -13.08 15.36
C ALA A 137 -14.85 -11.72 14.68
N LEU A 138 -15.08 -11.61 13.37
CA LEU A 138 -14.91 -10.35 12.63
C LEU A 138 -15.80 -9.23 13.18
N ASN A 139 -17.06 -9.53 13.48
CA ASN A 139 -18.03 -8.57 14.02
C ASN A 139 -17.68 -8.12 15.45
N SER A 140 -16.79 -8.83 16.14
CA SER A 140 -16.28 -8.43 17.45
C SER A 140 -15.11 -7.44 17.39
N LEU A 141 -14.47 -7.26 16.22
CA LEU A 141 -13.29 -6.42 16.09
C LEU A 141 -13.61 -4.93 15.98
N LYS A 142 -14.78 -4.58 15.44
CA LYS A 142 -15.25 -3.21 15.23
C LYS A 142 -16.74 -3.07 15.51
N VAL A 143 -17.15 -1.86 15.87
CA VAL A 143 -18.57 -1.46 15.98
C VAL A 143 -19.02 -0.67 14.74
N PRO A 144 -20.33 -0.41 14.53
CA PRO A 144 -20.84 0.26 13.33
C PRO A 144 -20.27 1.65 13.00
N ASN A 145 -19.61 2.32 13.95
CA ASN A 145 -18.91 3.59 13.71
C ASN A 145 -17.41 3.40 13.39
N GLU A 146 -17.01 2.20 12.99
CA GLU A 146 -15.64 1.79 12.66
C GLU A 146 -14.62 1.85 13.82
N LYS A 147 -15.07 2.12 15.05
CA LYS A 147 -14.20 2.07 16.23
C LYS A 147 -13.78 0.63 16.53
N ILE A 148 -12.47 0.44 16.71
CA ILE A 148 -11.87 -0.86 17.01
C ILE A 148 -12.12 -1.22 18.48
N GLN A 149 -12.50 -2.47 18.73
CA GLN A 149 -12.90 -2.98 20.05
C GLN A 149 -11.78 -3.72 20.79
N LEU A 150 -10.64 -3.93 20.14
CA LEU A 150 -9.49 -4.62 20.74
C LEU A 150 -9.01 -3.86 21.99
N PRO A 151 -8.91 -4.53 23.16
CA PRO A 151 -8.40 -3.91 24.37
C PRO A 151 -6.99 -3.34 24.17
N GLY A 152 -6.77 -2.11 24.63
CA GLY A 152 -5.48 -1.43 24.53
C GLY A 152 -5.10 -0.91 23.13
N PHE A 153 -5.97 -1.08 22.12
CA PHE A 153 -5.67 -0.67 20.75
C PHE A 153 -5.29 0.82 20.63
N TYR A 154 -5.93 1.69 21.41
CA TYR A 154 -5.72 3.14 21.34
C TYR A 154 -4.68 3.66 22.33
N ASP A 155 -4.10 2.83 23.20
CA ASP A 155 -3.26 3.27 24.33
C ASP A 155 -1.98 3.99 23.86
N LYS A 156 -1.45 3.61 22.69
CA LYS A 156 -0.24 4.19 22.10
C LYS A 156 -0.54 5.19 20.98
N VAL A 157 -1.81 5.45 20.69
CA VAL A 157 -2.20 6.40 19.64
C VAL A 157 -1.88 7.81 20.12
N LYS A 158 -0.99 8.48 19.40
CA LYS A 158 -0.71 9.90 19.61
C LYS A 158 -1.83 10.70 18.94
N LEU A 159 -2.53 11.52 19.71
CA LEU A 159 -3.54 12.43 19.17
C LEU A 159 -2.86 13.56 18.41
N PRO A 160 -3.49 14.09 17.35
CA PRO A 160 -2.97 15.23 16.62
C PRO A 160 -2.92 16.45 17.55
N SER A 161 -1.79 17.15 17.49
CA SER A 161 -1.57 18.43 18.15
C SER A 161 -2.47 19.54 17.57
N GLU A 162 -2.48 20.72 18.18
CA GLU A 162 -3.20 21.87 17.61
C GLU A 162 -2.64 22.24 16.23
N GLN A 163 -1.31 22.27 16.08
CA GLN A 163 -0.67 22.53 14.79
C GLN A 163 -1.08 21.49 13.73
N ASP A 164 -1.11 20.20 14.08
CA ASP A 164 -1.53 19.17 13.12
C ASP A 164 -2.98 19.42 12.64
N ARG A 165 -3.86 19.90 13.53
CA ARG A 165 -5.25 20.20 13.19
C ARG A 165 -5.37 21.45 12.32
N ASP A 166 -4.60 22.48 12.62
CA ASP A 166 -4.53 23.71 11.84
C ASP A 166 -4.01 23.42 10.43
N ASP A 167 -2.89 22.68 10.31
CA ASP A 167 -2.33 22.23 9.03
C ASP A 167 -3.34 21.39 8.24
N MET A 168 -4.07 20.48 8.92
CA MET A 168 -5.13 19.70 8.29
C MET A 168 -6.30 20.55 7.78
N CYS A 169 -6.61 21.68 8.43
CA CYS A 169 -7.63 22.62 7.96
C CYS A 169 -7.15 23.48 6.77
N GLU A 170 -5.83 23.66 6.63
CA GLU A 170 -5.22 24.33 5.48
C GLU A 170 -5.07 23.41 4.27
N LEU A 171 -5.12 22.09 4.48
CA LEU A 171 -5.11 21.14 3.37
C LEU A 171 -6.24 21.46 2.40
N PRO A 172 -5.96 21.43 1.10
CA PRO A 172 -7.01 21.64 0.14
C PRO A 172 -8.10 20.58 0.25
N ASP A 173 -9.32 20.96 -0.13
CA ASP A 173 -10.44 20.04 -0.19
C ASP A 173 -10.09 18.83 -1.07
N MET A 174 -9.97 17.67 -0.44
CA MET A 174 -9.70 16.39 -1.09
C MET A 174 -11.06 15.88 -1.59
N ALA A 175 -11.59 16.52 -2.63
CA ALA A 175 -12.84 16.12 -3.28
C ALA A 175 -12.76 14.70 -3.84
#